data_AF-A0A7J4RSQ2-F1
#
_entry.id   AF-A0A7J4RSQ2-F1
#
_cell.length_a   1.000
_cell.length_b   1.000
_cell.length_c   1.000
_cell.angle_alpha   90.00
_cell.angle_beta   90.00
_cell.angle_gamma   90.00
#
_symmetry.space_group_name_H-M   'P 1'
#
loop_
_entity.id
_entity.type
_entity.pdbx_description
1 polymer ?
#
loop_
_entity_poly.entity_id
_entity_poly.type
_entity_poly.pdbx_seq_one_letter_code
_entity_poly.pdbx_strand_id
1 'polypeptide(L)' 'MTAIILYNIWFVNSCPIKHVVVVNEVEQYQKTLDPELCDSLINKIIELNEKCGIEIEPIDCG' A
#
# COMPACT_ATOMS: atom_id res chain seq x y z
N MET A 1 25.12 -4.03 -14.68
CA MET A 1 24.46 -2.71 -14.52
C MET A 1 23.03 -2.69 -15.06
N THR A 2 22.77 -3.21 -16.25
CA THR A 2 21.41 -3.26 -16.86
C THR A 2 20.37 -3.99 -16.00
N ALA A 3 20.72 -5.11 -15.34
CA ALA A 3 19.81 -5.82 -14.43
C ALA A 3 19.36 -4.98 -13.22
N ILE A 4 20.25 -4.14 -12.67
CA ILE A 4 19.94 -3.26 -11.54
C ILE A 4 18.97 -2.16 -11.99
N ILE A 5 19.19 -1.61 -13.19
CA ILE A 5 18.31 -0.58 -13.76
C ILE A 5 16.91 -1.15 -14.02
N LEU A 6 16.80 -2.35 -14.60
CA LEU A 6 15.53 -3.03 -14.84
C LEU A 6 14.81 -3.39 -13.54
N TYR A 7 15.55 -3.87 -12.52
CA TYR A 7 15.00 -4.18 -11.21
C TYR A 7 14.39 -2.94 -10.54
N ASN A 8 15.11 -1.81 -10.58
CA ASN A 8 14.61 -0.54 -10.04
C ASN A 8 13.37 -0.04 -10.80
N ILE A 9 13.32 -0.14 -12.14
CA ILE A 9 12.16 0.23 -12.96
C ILE A 9 10.93 -0.64 -12.64
N TRP A 10 11.12 -1.94 -12.39
CA TRP A 10 10.03 -2.83 -12.03
C TRP A 10 9.51 -2.56 -10.60
N PHE A 11 10.43 -2.29 -9.66
CA PHE A 11 10.08 -1.97 -8.28
C PHE A 11 9.28 -0.67 -8.17
N VAL A 12 9.73 0.40 -8.86
CA VAL A 12 8.98 1.69 -8.93
C VAL A 12 7.65 1.58 -9.68
N ASN A 13 7.51 0.65 -10.63
CA ASN A 13 6.26 0.47 -11.38
C ASN A 13 5.14 -0.24 -10.59
N SER A 14 5.44 -0.91 -9.47
CA SER A 14 4.39 -1.55 -8.67
C SER A 14 3.65 -0.59 -7.75
N CYS A 15 4.28 0.53 -7.38
CA CYS A 15 3.75 1.50 -6.43
C CYS A 15 2.38 2.09 -6.83
N PRO A 16 2.17 2.53 -8.08
CA PRO A 16 0.86 3.04 -8.50
C PRO A 16 -0.25 1.99 -8.41
N ILE A 17 0.05 0.73 -8.74
CA ILE A 17 -0.92 -0.38 -8.67
C ILE A 17 -1.27 -0.68 -7.22
N LYS A 18 -0.24 -0.83 -6.36
CA LYS A 18 -0.42 -1.08 -4.93
C LYS A 18 -1.21 0.04 -4.25
N HIS A 19 -0.95 1.30 -4.63
CA HIS A 19 -1.71 2.45 -4.15
C HIS A 19 -3.21 2.34 -4.46
N VAL A 20 -3.58 2.02 -5.71
CA VAL A 20 -4.99 1.84 -6.10
C VAL A 20 -5.64 0.70 -5.32
N VAL A 21 -4.93 -0.42 -5.14
CA VAL A 21 -5.45 -1.56 -4.36
C VAL A 21 -5.72 -1.15 -2.91
N VAL A 22 -4.77 -0.46 -2.26
CA VAL A 22 -4.94 -0.01 -0.87
C VAL A 22 -6.10 0.98 -0.74
N VAL A 23 -6.24 1.95 -1.66
CA VAL A 23 -7.37 2.89 -1.65
C VAL A 23 -8.71 2.15 -1.72
N ASN A 24 -8.83 1.14 -2.59
CA ASN A 24 -10.05 0.34 -2.69
C ASN A 24 -10.31 -0.47 -1.41
N GLU A 25 -9.28 -1.07 -0.82
CA GLU A 25 -9.42 -1.81 0.44
C GLU A 25 -9.80 -0.90 1.62
N VAL A 26 -9.28 0.34 1.67
CA VAL A 26 -9.70 1.36 2.64
C VAL A 26 -11.19 1.67 2.47
N GLU A 27 -11.66 1.84 1.23
CA GLU A 27 -13.07 2.06 0.95
C GLU A 27 -13.95 0.86 1.39
N GLN A 28 -13.45 -0.36 1.21
CA GLN A 28 -14.14 -1.57 1.69
C GLN A 28 -14.18 -1.61 3.22
N TYR A 29 -13.07 -1.32 3.89
CA TYR A 29 -13.01 -1.23 5.35
C TYR A 29 -13.99 -0.19 5.90
N GLN A 30 -14.09 0.98 5.27
CA GLN A 30 -15.07 2.01 5.68
C GLN A 30 -16.53 1.55 5.56
N LYS A 31 -16.82 0.57 4.69
CA LYS A 31 -18.16 -0.01 4.51
C LYS A 31 -18.44 -1.17 5.45
N THR A 32 -17.43 -2.02 5.69
CA THR A 32 -17.60 -3.27 6.46
C THR A 32 -17.25 -3.12 7.94
N LEU A 33 -16.35 -2.19 8.25
CA LEU A 33 -15.66 -2.06 9.55
C LEU A 33 -15.04 -3.38 10.01
N ASP A 34 -14.55 -4.17 9.04
CA ASP A 34 -13.95 -5.48 9.29
C ASP A 34 -12.56 -5.31 9.94
N PRO A 35 -12.36 -5.78 11.19
CA PRO A 35 -11.09 -5.64 11.89
C PRO A 35 -9.95 -6.42 11.23
N GLU A 36 -10.23 -7.57 10.59
CA GLU A 36 -9.19 -8.34 9.90
C GLU A 36 -8.65 -7.58 8.67
N LEU A 37 -9.55 -6.86 7.98
CA LEU A 37 -9.18 -6.02 6.85
C LEU A 37 -8.34 -4.81 7.31
N CYS A 38 -8.65 -4.26 8.48
CA CYS A 38 -7.92 -3.13 9.05
C CYS A 38 -6.46 -3.47 9.40
N ASP A 39 -6.22 -4.61 10.06
CA ASP A 39 -4.86 -5.08 10.36
C ASP A 39 -4.03 -5.33 9.09
N SER A 40 -4.67 -5.84 8.03
CA SER A 40 -4.04 -6.02 6.73
C SER A 40 -3.68 -4.67 6.08
N LEU A 41 -4.58 -3.69 6.18
CA LEU A 41 -4.41 -2.33 5.64
C LEU A 41 -3.24 -1.58 6.27
N ILE A 42 -3.05 -1.65 7.60
CA ILE A 42 -1.92 -1.01 8.29
C ILE A 42 -0.59 -1.46 7.66
N ASN A 43 -0.40 -2.76 7.49
CA ASN A 43 0.83 -3.32 6.95
C ASN A 43 1.07 -2.87 5.49
N LYS A 44 0.01 -2.80 4.68
CA LYS A 44 0.11 -2.35 3.28
C LYS A 44 0.40 -0.86 3.16
N ILE A 45 -0.14 -0.04 4.06
CA ILE A 45 0.12 1.41 4.13
C ILE A 45 1.57 1.66 4.53
N ILE A 46 2.10 0.95 5.53
CA ILE A 46 3.52 1.03 5.91
C ILE A 46 4.41 0.64 4.73
N GLU A 47 4.08 -0.46 4.05
CA GLU A 47 4.85 -0.89 2.87
C GLU A 47 4.85 0.18 1.76
N LEU A 48 3.71 0.82 1.50
CA LEU A 48 3.61 1.91 0.53
C LEU A 48 4.44 3.12 0.96
N ASN A 49 4.39 3.50 2.23
CA ASN A 49 5.13 4.65 2.71
C ASN A 49 6.65 4.41 2.64
N GLU A 50 7.12 3.24 3.05
CA GLU A 50 8.55 2.90 3.04
C GLU A 50 9.11 2.66 1.64
N LYS A 51 8.37 1.95 0.78
CA LYS A 51 8.89 1.51 -0.53
C LYS A 51 8.57 2.48 -1.66
N CYS A 52 7.47 3.22 -1.54
CA CYS A 52 6.98 4.09 -2.60
C CYS A 52 7.09 5.57 -2.26
N GLY A 53 7.48 5.93 -1.02
CA GLY A 53 7.59 7.32 -0.59
C GLY A 53 6.27 8.08 -0.64
N ILE A 54 5.16 7.34 -0.57
CA ILE A 54 3.82 7.91 -0.45
C ILE A 54 3.62 8.27 1.02
N GLU A 55 2.92 9.36 1.34
CA GLU A 55 2.62 9.75 2.72
C GLU A 55 1.14 9.53 3.00
N ILE A 56 0.73 8.26 3.17
CA ILE A 56 -0.62 7.91 3.61
C ILE A 56 -0.64 7.87 5.14
N GLU A 57 -1.61 8.54 5.76
CA GLU A 57 -1.81 8.44 7.20
C GLU A 57 -2.21 7.00 7.58
N PRO A 58 -1.53 6.39 8.57
CA PRO A 58 -1.93 5.08 9.05
C PRO A 58 -3.33 5.14 9.68
N ILE A 59 -4.17 4.15 9.37
CA ILE A 59 -5.51 4.03 9.91
C ILE A 59 -5.42 3.47 11.33
N ASP A 60 -6.16 4.08 12.26
CA ASP A 60 -6.36 3.54 13.60
C ASP A 60 -7.51 2.52 13.57
N CYS A 61 -7.19 1.26 13.88
CA CYS A 61 -8.13 0.15 13.81
C CYS A 61 -8.96 -0.06 15.09
N GLY A 62 -8.80 0.83 16.09
CA GLY A 62 -9.57 0.81 17.33
C GLY A 62 -8.94 0.00 18.45
#